data_AF-A0A353QV04-F1
#
_entry.id   AF-A0A353QV04-F1
#
_cell.length_a   1.000
_cell.length_b   1.000
_cell.length_c   1.000
_cell.angle_alpha   90.00
_cell.angle_beta   90.00
_cell.angle_gamma   90.00
#
_symmetry.space_group_name_H-M   'P 1'
#
loop_
_entity.id
_entity.type
_entity.pdbx_description
1 polymer ?
#
loop_
_entity_poly.entity_id
_entity_poly.type
_entity_poly.pdbx_seq_one_letter_code
_entity_poly.pdbx_strand_id
1 'polypeptide(L)'
;MPTGDINIQKLKELIQNPKIGEILLHYKKITIDQLCEGLEQQKQQNLPLGQILIQMNVITENELIELLSIQSNIDKIVNESYNELEKLKNETSNP
;
A
#
# COMPACT_ATOMS: atom_id res chain seq x y z
N MET A 1 -3.95 30.38 -18.46
CA MET A 1 -3.52 29.02 -18.07
C MET A 1 -4.00 28.82 -16.66
N PRO A 2 -4.81 27.82 -16.31
CA PRO A 2 -5.04 27.55 -14.90
C PRO A 2 -3.67 27.18 -14.32
N THR A 3 -3.08 28.07 -13.54
CA THR A 3 -2.11 27.67 -12.50
C THR A 3 -2.94 26.83 -11.55
N GLY A 4 -3.12 25.55 -11.92
CA GLY A 4 -3.94 24.62 -11.18
C GLY A 4 -3.21 24.35 -9.88
N ASP A 5 -3.61 25.03 -8.81
CA ASP A 5 -3.16 24.74 -7.47
C ASP A 5 -3.23 23.22 -7.29
N ILE A 6 -2.06 22.59 -7.13
CA ILE A 6 -1.99 21.16 -6.90
C ILE A 6 -2.68 20.92 -5.56
N ASN A 7 -3.87 20.33 -5.61
CA ASN A 7 -4.60 19.95 -4.43
C ASN A 7 -3.93 18.72 -3.80
N ILE A 8 -3.03 18.97 -2.85
CA ILE A 8 -2.27 17.93 -2.11
C ILE A 8 -3.20 16.92 -1.44
N GLN A 9 -4.37 17.35 -0.95
CA GLN A 9 -5.35 16.44 -0.36
C GLN A 9 -5.93 15.50 -1.42
N LYS A 10 -6.22 16.00 -2.63
CA LYS A 10 -6.70 15.18 -3.72
C LYS A 10 -5.63 14.21 -4.22
N LEU A 11 -4.36 14.61 -4.21
CA LEU A 11 -3.24 13.73 -4.53
C LEU A 11 -3.08 12.60 -3.51
N LYS A 12 -3.23 12.91 -2.21
CA LYS A 12 -3.25 11.93 -1.11
C LYS A 12 -4.34 10.86 -1.28
N GLU A 13 -5.49 11.22 -1.85
CA GLU A 13 -6.56 10.26 -2.14
C GLU A 13 -6.28 9.36 -3.34
N LEU A 14 -5.53 9.87 -4.34
CA LEU A 14 -5.24 9.16 -5.59
C LEU A 14 -4.09 8.16 -5.45
N ILE A 15 -3.11 8.46 -4.61
CA ILE A 15 -1.99 7.58 -4.31
C ILE A 15 -2.35 6.79 -3.06
N GLN A 16 -2.85 5.58 -3.25
CA GLN A 16 -3.19 4.64 -2.19
C GLN A 16 -1.96 3.80 -1.82
N ASN A 17 -1.71 3.62 -0.51
CA ASN A 17 -0.72 2.64 -0.07
C ASN A 17 -1.22 1.23 -0.46
N PRO A 18 -0.46 0.50 -1.28
CA PRO A 18 -0.91 -0.78 -1.81
C PRO A 18 -1.11 -1.78 -0.68
N LYS A 19 -2.22 -2.51 -0.70
CA LYS A 19 -2.50 -3.58 0.27
C LYS A 19 -1.64 -4.80 -0.05
N ILE A 20 -1.26 -5.57 0.97
CA ILE A 20 -0.42 -6.77 0.80
C ILE A 20 -1.01 -7.74 -0.25
N GLY A 21 -2.34 -7.91 -0.27
CA GLY A 21 -3.03 -8.76 -1.26
C GLY A 21 -2.90 -8.25 -2.70
N GLU A 22 -2.88 -6.93 -2.92
CA GLU A 22 -2.70 -6.33 -4.25
C GLU A 22 -1.25 -6.51 -4.72
N ILE A 23 -0.28 -6.33 -3.82
CA ILE A 23 1.14 -6.57 -4.08
C ILE A 23 1.34 -8.05 -4.47
N LEU A 24 0.78 -8.97 -3.67
CA LEU A 24 0.86 -10.41 -3.92
C LEU A 24 0.26 -10.84 -5.27
N LEU A 25 -0.90 -10.28 -5.63
CA LEU A 25 -1.51 -10.51 -6.95
C LEU A 25 -0.63 -9.97 -8.07
N HIS A 26 -0.10 -8.76 -7.92
CA HIS A 26 0.75 -8.12 -8.92
C HIS A 26 2.01 -8.93 -9.21
N TYR A 27 2.67 -9.45 -8.17
CA TYR A 27 3.83 -10.32 -8.29
C TYR A 27 3.49 -11.78 -8.63
N LYS A 28 2.21 -12.09 -8.91
CA LYS A 28 1.71 -13.43 -9.23
C LYS A 28 2.05 -14.49 -8.17
N LYS A 29 2.18 -14.05 -6.91
CA LYS A 29 2.42 -14.94 -5.76
C LYS A 29 1.15 -15.63 -5.31
N ILE A 30 0.00 -15.01 -5.54
CA ILE A 30 -1.32 -15.60 -5.33
C ILE A 30 -2.21 -15.36 -6.54
N THR A 31 -3.27 -16.16 -6.67
CA THR A 31 -4.37 -15.92 -7.61
C THR A 31 -5.47 -15.08 -6.97
N ILE A 32 -6.41 -14.58 -7.79
CA ILE A 32 -7.60 -13.87 -7.29
C ILE A 32 -8.43 -14.79 -6.38
N ASP A 33 -8.59 -16.06 -6.76
CA ASP A 33 -9.35 -17.03 -5.97
C ASP A 33 -8.71 -17.27 -4.59
N GLN A 34 -7.38 -17.41 -4.54
CA GLN A 34 -6.64 -17.57 -3.28
C GLN A 34 -6.73 -16.31 -2.40
N LEU A 35 -6.73 -15.11 -3.02
CA LEU A 35 -6.95 -13.88 -2.28
C LEU A 35 -8.36 -13.82 -1.69
N CYS A 36 -9.38 -14.17 -2.48
CA CYS A 36 -10.77 -14.21 -2.03
C CYS A 36 -10.95 -15.18 -0.85
N GLU A 37 -10.43 -16.41 -0.98
CA GLU A 37 -10.46 -17.41 0.09
C GLU A 37 -9.74 -16.91 1.35
N GLY A 38 -8.54 -16.33 1.19
CA GLY A 38 -7.79 -15.77 2.31
C GLY A 38 -8.55 -14.65 3.03
N LEU A 39 -9.23 -13.77 2.29
CA LEU A 39 -10.06 -12.71 2.87
C LEU A 39 -11.30 -13.25 3.61
N GLU A 40 -11.90 -14.34 3.12
CA GLU A 40 -13.01 -15.01 3.82
C GLU A 40 -12.54 -15.63 5.14
N GLN A 41 -11.43 -16.36 5.12
CA GLN A 41 -10.84 -16.94 6.33
C GLN A 41 -10.38 -15.86 7.31
N GLN A 42 -9.86 -14.73 6.81
CA GLN A 42 -9.48 -13.58 7.63
C GLN A 42 -10.64 -13.07 8.50
N LYS A 43 -11.84 -12.97 7.91
CA LYS A 43 -13.05 -12.52 8.62
C LYS A 43 -13.49 -13.49 9.71
N GLN A 44 -13.27 -14.79 9.50
CA GLN A 44 -13.66 -15.85 10.44
C GLN A 44 -12.69 -15.96 11.61
N GLN A 45 -11.39 -15.88 11.33
CA GLN A 45 -10.33 -16.12 12.31
C GLN A 45 -9.82 -14.84 12.99
N ASN A 46 -10.16 -13.67 12.44
CA ASN A 46 -9.71 -12.36 12.90
C ASN A 46 -8.18 -12.21 12.97
N LEU A 47 -7.49 -12.88 12.03
CA LEU A 47 -6.03 -12.82 11.87
C LEU A 47 -5.64 -11.85 10.75
N PRO A 48 -4.38 -11.37 10.69
CA PRO A 48 -3.86 -10.67 9.51
C PRO A 48 -3.87 -11.57 8.27
N LEU A 49 -4.23 -11.00 7.11
CA LEU A 49 -4.27 -11.72 5.83
C LEU A 49 -2.96 -12.45 5.52
N GLY A 50 -1.80 -11.84 5.81
CA GLY A 50 -0.50 -12.47 5.59
C GLY A 50 -0.33 -13.79 6.37
N GLN A 51 -0.83 -13.85 7.62
CA GLN A 51 -0.78 -15.08 8.41
C GLN A 51 -1.72 -16.15 7.84
N ILE A 52 -2.92 -15.75 7.41
CA ILE A 52 -3.87 -16.66 6.75
C ILE A 52 -3.25 -17.26 5.48
N LEU A 53 -2.60 -16.45 4.65
CA LEU A 53 -1.96 -16.91 3.42
C LEU A 53 -0.78 -17.86 3.68
N ILE A 54 -0.06 -17.71 4.81
CA ILE A 54 0.94 -18.70 5.25
C ILE A 54 0.26 -20.00 5.68
N GLN A 55 -0.82 -19.93 6.48
CA GLN A 55 -1.57 -21.11 6.91
C GLN A 55 -2.17 -21.89 5.74
N MET A 56 -2.58 -21.19 4.68
CA MET A 56 -3.05 -21.75 3.42
C MET A 56 -1.91 -22.34 2.55
N ASN A 57 -0.64 -22.23 2.99
CA ASN A 57 0.56 -22.64 2.24
C ASN A 57 0.68 -22.00 0.84
N VAL A 58 0.08 -20.83 0.62
CA VAL A 58 0.18 -20.10 -0.66
C VAL A 58 1.38 -19.16 -0.70
N ILE A 59 1.88 -18.74 0.47
CA ILE A 59 3.13 -17.98 0.61
C ILE A 59 3.93 -18.51 1.79
N THR A 60 5.23 -18.26 1.79
CA THR A 60 6.13 -18.54 2.92
C THR A 60 6.28 -17.32 3.85
N GLU A 61 6.78 -17.55 5.07
CA GLU A 61 7.15 -16.46 6.00
C GLU A 61 8.19 -15.50 5.39
N ASN A 62 9.20 -16.05 4.71
CA ASN A 62 10.24 -15.25 4.07
C ASN A 62 9.67 -14.34 2.96
N GLU A 63 8.75 -14.87 2.15
CA GLU A 63 8.07 -14.07 1.13
C GLU A 63 7.20 -12.98 1.77
N LEU A 64 6.50 -13.29 2.87
CA LEU A 64 5.73 -12.27 3.60
C LEU A 64 6.65 -11.14 4.12
N ILE A 65 7.82 -11.47 4.66
CA ILE A 65 8.80 -10.49 5.14
C ILE A 65 9.28 -9.59 3.99
N GLU A 66 9.62 -10.17 2.84
CA GLU A 66 10.06 -9.42 1.65
C GLU A 66 8.96 -8.45 1.18
N LEU A 67 7.72 -8.91 1.12
CA LEU A 67 6.57 -8.11 0.69
C LEU A 67 6.25 -6.97 1.66
N LEU A 68 6.33 -7.22 2.96
CA LEU A 68 6.15 -6.19 3.98
C LEU A 68 7.25 -5.12 3.90
N SER A 69 8.48 -5.51 3.56
CA SER A 69 9.56 -4.56 3.30
C SER A 69 9.26 -3.67 2.09
N ILE A 70 8.77 -4.25 0.99
CA ILE A 70 8.35 -3.50 -0.20
C ILE A 70 7.23 -2.52 0.14
N GLN A 71 6.19 -2.98 0.84
CA GLN A 71 5.07 -2.14 1.25
C GLN A 71 5.52 -0.96 2.11
N SER A 72 6.37 -1.22 3.10
CA SER A 72 6.93 -0.18 3.99
C SER A 72 7.77 0.86 3.24
N ASN A 73 8.57 0.41 2.26
CA ASN A 73 9.35 1.31 1.43
C ASN A 73 8.47 2.21 0.55
N ILE A 74 7.39 1.67 -0.03
CA ILE A 74 6.42 2.45 -0.80
C ILE A 74 5.77 3.51 0.09
N ASP A 75 5.29 3.12 1.28
CA ASP A 75 4.69 4.03 2.25
C ASP A 75 5.64 5.17 2.61
N LYS A 76 6.93 4.87 2.80
CA LYS A 76 7.95 5.88 3.08
C LYS A 76 8.14 6.86 1.92
N ILE A 77 8.30 6.36 0.69
CA ILE A 77 8.47 7.21 -0.50
C ILE A 77 7.27 8.13 -0.71
N VAL A 78 6.07 7.60 -0.55
CA VAL A 78 4.81 8.34 -0.69
C VAL A 78 4.73 9.45 0.37
N ASN A 79 5.05 9.14 1.63
CA ASN A 79 5.06 10.13 2.71
C ASN A 79 6.13 11.21 2.51
N GLU A 80 7.34 10.85 2.09
CA GLU A 80 8.41 11.81 1.78
C GLU A 80 7.99 12.76 0.66
N SER A 81 7.38 12.22 -0.41
CA SER A 81 6.87 13.01 -1.53
C SER A 81 5.83 14.04 -1.07
N TYR A 82 4.91 13.68 -0.16
CA TYR A 82 3.95 14.65 0.38
C TYR A 82 4.60 15.72 1.23
N ASN A 83 5.56 15.35 2.07
CA ASN A 83 6.26 16.29 2.94
C ASN A 83 7.01 17.36 2.13
N GLU A 84 7.62 16.97 1.01
CA GLU A 84 8.28 17.90 0.08
C GLU A 84 7.29 18.85 -0.58
N LEU A 85 6.16 18.34 -1.06
CA LEU A 85 5.12 19.17 -1.68
C LEU A 85 4.51 20.18 -0.71
N GLU A 86 4.32 19.80 0.56
CA GLU A 86 3.84 20.70 1.61
C GLU A 86 4.84 21.83 1.89
N LYS A 87 6.16 21.53 1.90
CA LYS A 87 7.21 22.53 2.06
C LYS A 87 7.22 23.55 0.91
N LEU A 88 7.16 23.09 -0.33
CA LEU A 88 7.14 23.96 -1.51
C LEU A 88 5.96 24.94 -1.48
N LYS A 89 4.78 24.45 -1.09
CA LYS A 89 3.57 25.29 -0.94
C LYS A 89 3.77 26.38 0.12
N ASN A 90 4.35 26.02 1.27
CA ASN A 90 4.60 26.96 2.36
C ASN A 90 5.66 28.01 2.01
N GLU A 91 6.70 27.63 1.27
CA GLU A 91 7.74 28.55 0.77
C GLU A 91 7.21 29.53 -0.27
N THR A 92 6.34 29.08 -1.19
CA THR A 92 5.66 29.99 -2.16
C THR A 92 4.59 30.89 -1.53
N SER A 93 4.22 30.66 -0.27
CA SER A 93 3.19 31.44 0.46
C SER A 93 3.79 32.53 1.37
N ASN A 94 5.12 32.69 1.42
CA ASN A 94 5.78 33.72 2.22
C ASN A 94 6.44 34.77 1.29
N PRO A 95 5.95 36.03 1.26
CA PRO A 95 6.55 37.11 0.48
C PRO A 95 7.89 37.60 1.04
#